data_AF-A0A0J8B9J0-F1
#
_entry.id   AF-A0A0J8B9J0-F1
#
_cell.length_a   1.000
_cell.length_b   1.000
_cell.length_c   1.000
_cell.angle_alpha   90.00
_cell.angle_beta   90.00
_cell.angle_gamma   90.00
#
_symmetry.space_group_name_H-M   'P 1'
#
loop_
_entity.id
_entity.type
_entity.pdbx_description
1 polymer ?
#
loop_
_entity_poly.entity_id
_entity_poly.type
_entity_poly.pdbx_seq_one_letter_code
_entity_poly.pdbx_strand_id
1 'polypeptide(L)'
;MKEYYKAATDAFTEGDQVRAYKLMEKGQFFNRKAREADEKSGQKLLERRDEEMLLDISTLEPREAIKLLKLHLSNLAGISTIRYLKITVGDDSGENKKVCLKRLVLKLLERESIGWTEAENGKTIVMQLDEINPKSLSFTKK
;
A
#
# COMPACT_ATOMS: atom_id res chain seq x y z
N MET A 1 -26.62 -10.94 -16.09
CA MET A 1 -26.99 -9.51 -16.27
C MET A 1 -27.37 -9.18 -17.71
N LYS A 2 -26.46 -9.34 -18.68
CA LYS A 2 -26.75 -9.13 -20.12
C LYS A 2 -27.97 -9.94 -20.60
N GLU A 3 -28.17 -11.13 -20.04
CA GLU A 3 -29.28 -12.02 -20.37
C GLU A 3 -30.65 -11.48 -19.95
N TYR A 4 -30.78 -10.74 -18.85
CA TYR A 4 -32.06 -10.15 -18.43
C TYR A 4 -32.48 -9.02 -19.37
N TYR A 5 -31.53 -8.19 -19.80
CA TYR A 5 -31.80 -7.14 -20.79
C TYR A 5 -32.10 -7.73 -22.16
N LYS A 6 -31.38 -8.78 -22.57
CA LYS A 6 -31.67 -9.50 -23.81
C LYS A 6 -33.09 -10.08 -23.80
N ALA A 7 -33.45 -10.80 -22.74
CA ALA A 7 -34.78 -11.40 -22.60
C ALA A 7 -35.90 -10.34 -22.49
N ALA A 8 -35.62 -9.16 -21.92
CA ALA A 8 -36.57 -8.04 -21.90
C ALA A 8 -36.82 -7.49 -23.31
N THR A 9 -35.75 -7.34 -24.12
CA THR A 9 -35.85 -6.93 -25.52
C THR A 9 -36.62 -7.96 -26.34
N ASP A 10 -36.32 -9.25 -26.17
CA ASP A 10 -37.01 -10.33 -26.89
C ASP A 10 -38.51 -10.33 -26.55
N ALA A 11 -38.88 -10.24 -25.26
CA ALA A 11 -40.28 -10.16 -24.83
C ALA A 11 -41.00 -8.90 -25.35
N PHE A 12 -40.29 -7.77 -25.48
CA PHE A 12 -40.84 -6.55 -26.07
C PHE A 12 -41.13 -6.73 -27.57
N THR A 13 -40.23 -7.39 -28.31
CA THR A 13 -40.44 -7.69 -29.72
C THR A 13 -41.56 -8.69 -29.97
N GLU A 14 -41.80 -9.60 -29.01
CA GLU A 14 -42.93 -10.54 -29.01
C GLU A 14 -44.27 -9.88 -28.60
N GLY A 15 -44.27 -8.60 -28.21
CA GLY A 15 -45.46 -7.85 -27.81
C GLY A 15 -45.90 -8.06 -26.35
N ASP A 16 -45.18 -8.87 -25.57
CA ASP A 16 -45.46 -9.11 -24.16
C ASP A 16 -44.81 -8.02 -23.29
N GLN A 17 -45.47 -6.86 -23.24
CA GLN A 17 -44.99 -5.69 -22.51
C GLN A 17 -44.88 -5.93 -21.00
N VAL A 18 -45.76 -6.75 -20.41
CA VAL A 18 -45.75 -7.06 -18.97
C VAL A 18 -44.51 -7.88 -18.63
N ARG A 19 -44.18 -8.87 -19.45
CA ARG A 19 -42.98 -9.70 -19.26
C ARG A 19 -41.70 -8.92 -19.55
N ALA A 20 -41.69 -8.10 -20.59
CA ALA A 20 -40.57 -7.20 -20.89
C ALA A 20 -40.24 -6.29 -19.70
N TYR A 21 -41.27 -5.65 -19.13
CA TYR A 21 -41.12 -4.76 -17.97
C TYR A 21 -40.55 -5.50 -16.74
N LYS A 22 -41.11 -6.67 -16.40
CA LYS A 22 -40.62 -7.50 -15.28
C LYS A 22 -39.17 -7.95 -15.45
N LEU A 23 -38.76 -8.28 -16.67
CA LEU A 23 -37.38 -8.70 -16.98
C LEU A 23 -36.41 -7.51 -16.90
N MET A 24 -36.85 -6.33 -17.34
CA MET A 24 -36.09 -5.09 -17.24
C MET A 24 -35.85 -4.69 -15.77
N GLU A 25 -36.88 -4.74 -14.92
CA GLU A 25 -36.75 -4.47 -13.48
C GLU A 25 -35.77 -5.43 -12.80
N LYS A 26 -35.86 -6.74 -13.11
CA LYS A 26 -34.90 -7.74 -12.60
C LYS A 26 -33.46 -7.43 -13.05
N GLY A 27 -33.29 -7.05 -14.32
CA GLY A 27 -32.00 -6.60 -14.84
C GLY A 27 -31.45 -5.42 -14.04
N GLN A 28 -32.25 -4.36 -13.87
CA GLN A 28 -31.83 -3.17 -13.12
C GLN A 28 -31.45 -3.50 -11.66
N PHE A 29 -32.23 -4.36 -10.99
CA PHE A 29 -31.96 -4.77 -9.62
C PHE A 29 -30.59 -5.47 -9.47
N PHE A 30 -30.31 -6.47 -10.31
CA PHE A 30 -29.04 -7.18 -10.26
C PHE A 30 -27.87 -6.31 -10.74
N ASN A 31 -28.10 -5.39 -11.68
CA ASN A 31 -27.07 -4.43 -12.10
C ASN A 31 -26.63 -3.54 -10.94
N ARG A 32 -27.60 -2.99 -10.22
CA ARG A 32 -27.35 -2.12 -9.07
C ARG A 32 -26.54 -2.86 -8.01
N LYS A 33 -26.93 -4.09 -7.66
CA LYS A 33 -26.19 -4.92 -6.71
C LYS A 33 -24.76 -5.22 -7.15
N ALA A 34 -24.55 -5.53 -8.44
CA ALA A 34 -23.21 -5.75 -8.98
C ALA A 34 -22.37 -4.47 -8.88
N ARG A 35 -22.93 -3.32 -9.23
CA ARG A 35 -22.23 -2.03 -9.13
C ARG A 35 -21.87 -1.66 -7.68
N GLU A 36 -22.80 -1.85 -6.75
CA GLU A 36 -22.54 -1.63 -5.32
C GLU A 36 -21.43 -2.56 -4.79
N ALA A 37 -21.42 -3.81 -5.23
CA ALA A 37 -20.35 -4.76 -4.87
C ALA A 37 -19.00 -4.36 -5.47
N ASP A 38 -18.97 -3.94 -6.73
CA ASP A 38 -17.77 -3.47 -7.42
C ASP A 38 -17.21 -2.19 -6.77
N GLU A 39 -18.07 -1.23 -6.44
CA GLU A 39 -17.70 0.01 -5.76
C GLU A 39 -17.15 -0.26 -4.36
N LYS A 40 -17.84 -1.11 -3.58
CA LYS A 40 -17.38 -1.53 -2.25
C LYS A 40 -16.07 -2.31 -2.31
N SER A 41 -15.87 -3.12 -3.36
CA SER A 41 -14.61 -3.82 -3.62
C SER A 41 -13.50 -2.83 -3.99
N GLY A 42 -13.79 -1.86 -4.86
CA GLY A 42 -12.88 -0.79 -5.25
C GLY A 42 -12.43 0.04 -4.05
N GLN A 43 -13.35 0.44 -3.18
CA GLN A 43 -13.02 1.15 -1.93
C GLN A 43 -12.08 0.32 -1.05
N LYS A 44 -12.35 -0.99 -0.86
CA LYS A 44 -11.45 -1.88 -0.11
C LYS A 44 -10.08 -2.06 -0.76
N LEU A 45 -9.99 -2.04 -2.09
CA LEU A 45 -8.73 -2.10 -2.82
C LEU A 45 -7.92 -0.80 -2.67
N LEU A 46 -8.59 0.35 -2.53
CA LEU A 46 -7.96 1.63 -2.23
C LEU A 46 -7.53 1.70 -0.76
N GLU A 47 -8.36 1.22 0.18
CA GLU A 47 -8.02 1.11 1.60
C GLU A 47 -6.85 0.14 1.86
N ARG A 48 -6.73 -0.94 1.07
CA ARG A 48 -5.61 -1.91 1.17
C ARG A 48 -4.32 -1.47 0.51
N ARG A 49 -4.32 -0.37 -0.25
CA ARG A 49 -3.06 0.31 -0.57
C ARG A 49 -2.71 1.14 0.64
N ASP A 50 -2.30 0.47 1.72
CA ASP A 50 -1.32 1.09 2.60
C ASP A 50 -0.19 1.53 1.67
N GLU A 51 0.03 2.84 1.58
CA GLU A 51 0.99 3.44 0.66
C GLU A 51 2.39 3.15 1.21
N GLU A 52 2.78 1.89 1.04
CA GLU A 52 4.03 1.33 1.51
C GLU A 52 5.09 1.54 0.43
N MET A 53 6.17 2.20 0.79
CA MET A 53 7.37 2.26 -0.02
C MET A 53 8.34 1.17 0.40
N LEU A 54 8.85 0.41 -0.56
CA LEU A 54 9.87 -0.61 -0.32
C LEU A 54 11.25 -0.05 -0.69
N LEU A 55 12.23 -0.24 0.19
CA LEU A 55 13.62 0.15 -0.03
C LEU A 55 14.55 -1.01 0.32
N ASP A 56 15.17 -1.62 -0.68
CA ASP A 56 16.20 -2.62 -0.45
C ASP A 56 17.57 -1.95 -0.32
N ILE A 57 18.19 -2.09 0.85
CA ILE A 57 19.56 -1.61 1.11
C ILE A 57 20.51 -2.76 1.44
N SER A 58 20.05 -4.01 1.36
CA SER A 58 20.80 -5.19 1.80
C SER A 58 22.05 -5.48 0.96
N THR A 59 22.08 -5.00 -0.29
CA THR A 59 23.20 -5.15 -1.22
C THR A 59 24.19 -3.98 -1.19
N LEU A 60 23.85 -2.90 -0.48
CA LEU A 60 24.65 -1.69 -0.42
C LEU A 60 25.71 -1.77 0.68
N GLU A 61 26.83 -1.08 0.48
CA GLU A 61 27.80 -0.91 1.56
C GLU A 61 27.18 -0.07 2.70
N PRO A 62 27.48 -0.37 3.98
CA PRO A 62 26.73 0.20 5.10
C PRO A 62 26.68 1.73 5.15
N ARG A 63 27.73 2.40 4.67
CA ARG A 63 27.75 3.88 4.60
C ARG A 63 26.81 4.42 3.53
N GLU A 64 26.72 3.75 2.39
CA GLU A 64 25.84 4.13 1.28
C GLU A 64 24.39 3.86 1.63
N ALA A 65 24.12 2.71 2.23
CA ALA A 65 22.81 2.34 2.76
C ALA A 65 22.26 3.41 3.72
N ILE A 66 23.07 3.86 4.69
CA ILE A 66 22.65 4.90 5.64
C ILE A 66 22.46 6.27 4.96
N LYS A 67 23.31 6.63 3.99
CA LYS A 67 23.12 7.87 3.21
C LYS A 67 21.80 7.82 2.42
N LEU A 68 21.51 6.70 1.77
CA LEU A 68 20.30 6.49 1.01
C LEU A 68 19.06 6.53 1.90
N LEU A 69 19.11 5.90 3.07
CA LEU A 69 18.04 5.94 4.05
C LEU A 69 17.76 7.37 4.53
N LYS A 70 18.80 8.13 4.87
CA LYS A 70 18.66 9.55 5.25
C LYS A 70 18.02 10.38 4.15
N LEU A 71 18.42 10.17 2.89
CA LEU A 71 17.84 10.87 1.75
C LEU A 71 16.33 10.58 1.63
N HIS A 72 15.93 9.30 1.74
CA HIS A 72 14.52 8.90 1.70
C HIS A 72 13.74 9.52 2.86
N LEU A 73 14.24 9.42 4.10
CA LEU A 73 13.61 10.03 5.26
C LEU A 73 13.48 11.56 5.12
N SER A 74 14.48 12.22 4.55
CA SER A 74 14.46 13.68 4.36
C SER A 74 13.41 14.13 3.36
N ASN A 75 13.19 13.33 2.31
CA ASN A 75 12.32 13.69 1.19
C ASN A 75 10.89 13.18 1.37
N LEU A 76 10.69 12.10 2.13
CA LEU A 76 9.41 11.39 2.21
C LEU A 76 8.72 11.51 3.57
N ALA A 77 9.43 11.86 4.63
CA ALA A 77 8.81 12.08 5.93
C ALA A 77 7.75 13.20 5.86
N GLY A 78 6.60 12.96 6.47
CA GLY A 78 5.47 13.88 6.49
C GLY A 78 4.65 13.91 5.20
N ILE A 79 4.96 13.09 4.19
CA ILE A 79 4.10 12.92 3.02
C ILE A 79 2.94 11.97 3.38
N SER A 80 1.72 12.51 3.44
CA SER A 80 0.53 11.73 3.84
C SER A 80 0.14 10.61 2.88
N THR A 81 0.64 10.67 1.63
CA THR A 81 0.40 9.65 0.58
C THR A 81 1.43 8.51 0.60
N ILE A 82 2.35 8.49 1.56
CA ILE A 82 3.32 7.39 1.76
C ILE A 82 3.40 7.17 3.26
N ARG A 83 2.57 6.25 3.76
CA ARG A 83 2.43 6.04 5.21
C ARG A 83 3.57 5.23 5.79
N TYR A 84 4.09 4.25 5.05
CA TYR A 84 5.10 3.34 5.58
C TYR A 84 6.30 3.21 4.66
N LEU A 85 7.48 3.11 5.26
CA LEU A 85 8.72 2.70 4.58
C LEU A 85 9.14 1.34 5.13
N LYS A 86 9.24 0.35 4.25
CA LYS A 86 9.78 -0.98 4.54
C LYS A 86 11.18 -1.09 3.98
N ILE A 87 12.13 -1.39 4.85
CA ILE A 87 13.55 -1.42 4.52
C ILE A 87 14.05 -2.85 4.65
N THR A 88 14.55 -3.43 3.57
CA THR A 88 15.19 -4.75 3.59
C THR A 88 16.67 -4.58 3.95
N VAL A 89 17.08 -5.11 5.09
CA VAL A 89 18.47 -5.03 5.61
C VAL A 89 19.28 -6.31 5.39
N GLY A 90 18.64 -7.37 4.86
CA GLY A 90 19.26 -8.68 4.64
C GLY A 90 19.08 -9.63 5.82
N ASP A 91 19.51 -10.87 5.66
CA ASP A 91 19.41 -11.92 6.67
C ASP A 91 20.60 -11.98 7.63
N ASP A 92 20.35 -12.52 8.82
CA ASP A 92 21.36 -12.74 9.88
C ASP A 92 22.23 -14.00 9.63
N SER A 93 22.24 -14.52 8.39
CA SER A 93 22.80 -15.84 8.06
C SER A 93 24.34 -15.91 7.96
N GLY A 94 25.06 -14.92 8.50
CA GLY A 94 26.49 -15.04 8.76
C GLY A 94 27.42 -14.05 8.07
N GLU A 95 26.91 -13.03 7.39
CA GLU A 95 27.76 -11.94 6.89
C GLU A 95 27.83 -10.80 7.91
N ASN A 96 28.98 -10.62 8.56
CA ASN A 96 29.25 -9.53 9.51
C ASN A 96 28.82 -8.14 9.00
N LYS A 97 28.81 -7.92 7.68
CA LYS A 97 28.37 -6.68 7.04
C LYS A 97 26.86 -6.42 7.22
N LYS A 98 26.00 -7.42 7.05
CA LYS A 98 24.53 -7.29 7.15
C LYS A 98 24.09 -7.03 8.59
N VAL A 99 24.69 -7.74 9.55
CA VAL A 99 24.49 -7.50 10.99
C VAL A 99 24.90 -6.08 11.37
N CYS A 100 26.01 -5.60 10.82
CA CYS A 100 26.47 -4.23 11.03
C CYS A 100 25.48 -3.21 10.44
N LEU A 101 24.96 -3.45 9.24
CA LEU A 101 23.99 -2.58 8.58
C LEU A 101 22.70 -2.46 9.40
N LYS A 102 22.09 -3.58 9.79
CA LYS A 102 20.88 -3.58 10.63
C LYS A 102 21.10 -2.75 11.90
N ARG A 103 22.21 -2.99 12.61
CA ARG A 103 22.57 -2.22 13.81
C ARG A 103 22.73 -0.73 13.54
N LEU A 104 23.30 -0.33 12.40
CA LEU A 104 23.44 1.08 12.03
C LEU A 104 22.08 1.73 11.72
N VAL A 105 21.17 0.99 11.07
CA VAL A 105 19.80 1.45 10.82
C VAL A 105 19.09 1.68 12.15
N LEU A 106 19.06 0.68 13.04
CA LEU A 106 18.40 0.80 14.34
C LEU A 106 18.93 1.98 15.18
N LYS A 107 20.26 2.16 15.24
CA LYS A 107 20.88 3.32 15.90
C LYS A 107 20.47 4.66 15.31
N LEU A 108 20.27 4.73 13.98
CA LEU A 108 19.76 5.94 13.34
C LEU A 108 18.33 6.22 13.80
N LEU A 109 17.46 5.21 13.84
CA LEU A 109 16.06 5.37 14.22
C LEU A 109 15.90 5.76 15.69
N GLU A 110 16.65 5.12 16.58
CA GLU A 110 16.73 5.50 18.00
C GLU A 110 17.14 6.97 18.17
N ARG A 111 18.21 7.38 17.48
CA ARG A 111 18.73 8.75 17.56
C ARG A 111 17.70 9.79 17.12
N GLU A 112 16.94 9.49 16.07
CA GLU A 112 15.91 10.38 15.54
C GLU A 112 14.54 10.20 16.22
N SER A 113 14.44 9.33 17.23
CA SER A 113 13.18 8.99 17.92
C SER A 113 12.06 8.52 16.96
N ILE A 114 12.45 7.79 15.90
CA ILE A 114 11.53 7.21 14.93
C ILE A 114 11.11 5.84 15.46
N GLY A 115 9.81 5.56 15.55
CA GLY A 115 9.30 4.22 15.87
C GLY A 115 9.47 3.26 14.70
N TRP A 116 9.81 1.99 14.99
CA TRP A 116 9.87 0.94 13.99
C TRP A 116 9.34 -0.39 14.50
N THR A 117 8.98 -1.26 13.55
CA THR A 117 8.65 -2.66 13.81
C THR A 117 9.51 -3.56 12.92
N GLU A 118 9.79 -4.78 13.38
CA GLU A 118 10.49 -5.78 12.59
C GLU A 118 9.50 -6.75 11.95
N ALA A 119 9.68 -7.03 10.66
CA ALA A 119 8.91 -8.00 9.89
C ALA A 119 9.84 -9.05 9.27
N GLU A 120 9.25 -10.14 8.75
CA GLU A 120 9.97 -11.20 8.03
C GLU A 120 11.17 -11.77 8.81
N ASN A 121 10.95 -12.06 10.09
CA ASN A 121 11.98 -12.54 11.03
C ASN A 121 13.17 -11.59 11.18
N GLY A 122 12.92 -10.27 11.13
CA GLY A 122 13.93 -9.25 11.35
C GLY A 122 14.77 -8.89 10.13
N LYS A 123 14.41 -9.38 8.94
CA LYS A 123 15.01 -9.01 7.65
C LYS A 123 14.53 -7.65 7.15
N THR A 124 13.34 -7.26 7.58
CA THR A 124 12.66 -6.06 7.12
C THR A 124 12.32 -5.17 8.31
N ILE A 125 12.68 -3.90 8.23
CA ILE A 125 12.36 -2.87 9.23
C ILE A 125 11.27 -1.98 8.64
N VAL A 126 10.16 -1.83 9.35
CA VAL A 126 9.01 -1.02 8.92
C VAL A 126 8.89 0.21 9.82
N MET A 127 8.77 1.38 9.22
CA MET A 127 8.57 2.65 9.92
C MET A 127 7.44 3.45 9.30
N GLN A 128 6.74 4.20 10.14
CA GLN A 128 5.65 5.07 9.72
C GLN A 128 6.22 6.46 9.38
N LEU A 129 6.02 6.92 8.15
CA LEU A 129 6.61 8.15 7.60
C LEU A 129 5.74 9.39 7.79
N ASP A 130 4.41 9.24 7.80
CA ASP A 130 3.47 10.36 7.88
C ASP A 130 3.49 11.06 9.24
N GLU A 131 3.92 10.35 10.29
CA GLU A 131 4.09 10.90 11.64
C GLU A 131 5.47 11.54 11.87
N ILE A 132 6.43 11.34 10.95
CA ILE A 132 7.78 11.89 11.09
C ILE A 132 7.77 13.34 10.60
N ASN A 133 8.22 14.25 11.47
CA ASN A 133 8.48 15.63 11.07
C ASN A 133 9.84 15.73 10.35
N PRO A 134 9.92 16.03 9.04
CA PRO A 134 11.20 16.11 8.34
C PRO A 134 12.15 17.18 8.91
N LYS A 135 11.62 18.22 9.56
CA LYS A 135 12.41 19.31 10.16
C LYS A 135 13.04 18.94 11.50
N SER A 136 12.55 17.90 12.18
CA SER A 136 13.13 17.44 13.45
C SER A 136 14.35 16.54 13.24
N LEU A 137 14.52 15.98 12.04
CA LEU A 137 15.62 15.09 11.70
C LEU A 137 16.97 15.82 11.79
N SER A 138 17.93 15.22 12.50
CA SER A 138 19.22 15.86 12.78
C SER A 138 20.08 16.06 11.53
N PHE A 139 19.80 15.33 10.46
CA PHE A 139 20.54 15.35 9.19
C PHE A 139 19.88 16.17 8.08
N THR A 140 18.71 16.78 8.32
CA THR A 140 18.06 17.69 7.35
C THR A 140 18.44 19.15 7.56
N LYS A 141 19.03 19.48 8.70
CA LYS A 141 19.53 20.82 9.01
C LYS A 141 20.85 21.06 8.25
N LYS A 142 20.85 22.07 7.37
CA LYS A 142 22.05 22.57 6.68
C LYS A 142 22.96 23.32 7.65
#